data_AF-A0A2E9EY02-F1
#
_entry.id   AF-A0A2E9EY02-F1
#
_cell.length_a   1.000
_cell.length_b   1.000
_cell.length_c   1.000
_cell.angle_alpha   90.00
_cell.angle_beta   90.00
_cell.angle_gamma   90.00
#
_symmetry.space_group_name_H-M   'P 1'
#
loop_
_entity.id
_entity.type
_entity.pdbx_description
1 polymer ?
#
loop_
_entity_poly.entity_id
_entity_poly.type
_entity_poly.pdbx_seq_one_letter_code
_entity_poly.pdbx_strand_id
1 'polypeptide(L)'
;MADTPEEIKKHLKLYWKVGYALLFCTVLTVGVTYIPVIGDNIWLGLGIAAFKASLVAYIFMHLNHEKSIIYKVLLYSVFFAIALLFLTLLALYDPIISEFNR
;
A
#
# COMPACT_ATOMS: atom_id res chain seq x y z
N MET A 1 -9.61 -16.99 27.31
CA MET A 1 -8.36 -17.19 28.06
C MET A 1 -8.03 -15.83 28.64
N ALA A 2 -7.70 -15.75 29.93
CA ALA A 2 -7.46 -14.45 30.58
C ALA A 2 -6.13 -13.89 30.07
N ASP A 3 -6.18 -12.91 29.17
CA ASP A 3 -5.00 -12.21 28.68
C ASP A 3 -4.42 -11.39 29.85
N THR A 4 -3.23 -11.76 30.30
CA THR A 4 -2.50 -11.06 31.36
C THR A 4 -2.37 -9.58 30.97
N PRO A 5 -2.58 -8.61 31.88
CA PRO A 5 -2.50 -7.18 31.56
C PRO A 5 -1.18 -6.72 30.92
N GLU A 6 -0.12 -7.53 31.02
CA GLU A 6 1.17 -7.29 30.38
C GLU A 6 1.17 -7.55 28.86
N GLU A 7 0.48 -8.59 28.39
CA GLU A 7 0.39 -8.94 26.95
C GLU A 7 -0.36 -7.84 26.19
N ILE A 8 -1.46 -7.36 26.76
CA ILE A 8 -2.27 -6.27 26.20
C ILE A 8 -1.43 -4.99 26.04
N LYS A 9 -0.63 -4.62 27.06
CA LYS A 9 0.26 -3.45 26.99
C LYS A 9 1.29 -3.57 25.87
N LYS A 10 1.80 -4.77 25.62
CA LYS A 10 2.80 -5.03 24.57
C LYS A 10 2.21 -4.84 23.17
N HIS A 11 1.02 -5.39 22.91
CA HIS A 11 0.31 -5.18 21.65
C HIS A 11 -0.07 -3.71 21.46
N LEU A 12 -0.56 -3.04 22.51
CA LEU A 12 -0.91 -1.62 22.47
C LEU A 12 0.30 -0.76 22.11
N LYS A 13 1.46 -1.03 22.70
CA LYS A 13 2.72 -0.30 22.41
C LYS A 13 3.16 -0.50 20.96
N LEU A 14 2.96 -1.69 20.40
CA LEU A 14 3.27 -1.98 19.01
C LEU A 14 2.34 -1.22 18.06
N TYR A 15 1.03 -1.23 18.32
CA TYR A 15 0.06 -0.46 17.54
C TYR A 15 0.33 1.04 17.58
N TRP A 16 0.68 1.60 18.72
CA TRP A 16 1.04 3.02 18.83
C TRP A 16 2.31 3.36 18.04
N LYS A 17 3.37 2.54 18.13
CA LYS A 17 4.59 2.73 17.33
C LYS A 17 4.29 2.74 15.83
N VAL A 18 3.45 1.80 15.39
CA VAL A 18 3.09 1.66 13.98
C VAL A 18 2.18 2.80 13.55
N GLY A 19 1.19 3.18 14.36
CA GLY A 19 0.35 4.36 14.12
C GLY A 19 1.16 5.64 13.91
N TYR A 20 2.19 5.89 14.73
CA TYR A 20 3.10 7.01 14.51
C TYR A 20 3.91 6.89 13.22
N ALA A 21 4.39 5.68 12.88
CA ALA A 21 5.10 5.46 11.62
C ALA A 21 4.21 5.75 10.39
N LEU A 22 2.93 5.38 10.44
CA LEU A 22 1.97 5.69 9.38
C LEU A 22 1.69 7.19 9.28
N LEU A 23 1.50 7.87 10.41
CA LEU A 23 1.32 9.31 10.44
C LEU A 23 2.53 10.02 9.83
N PHE A 24 3.74 9.61 10.22
CA PHE A 24 4.97 10.14 9.66
C PHE A 24 5.08 9.91 8.15
N CYS A 25 4.78 8.70 7.66
CA CYS A 25 4.74 8.41 6.22
C CYS A 25 3.71 9.29 5.49
N THR A 26 2.57 9.59 6.12
CA THR A 26 1.54 10.46 5.54
C THR A 26 2.05 11.90 5.42
N VAL A 27 2.64 12.43 6.48
CA VAL A 27 3.27 13.77 6.46
C VAL A 27 4.38 13.83 5.41
N LEU A 28 5.19 12.77 5.29
CA LEU A 28 6.21 12.67 4.24
C LEU A 28 5.61 12.69 2.84
N THR A 29 4.52 11.93 2.58
CA THR A 29 3.90 11.94 1.23
C THR A 29 3.40 13.32 0.85
N VAL A 30 2.80 14.06 1.79
CA VAL A 30 2.34 15.43 1.53
C VAL A 30 3.54 16.39 1.41
N GLY A 31 4.56 16.20 2.24
CA GLY A 31 5.81 16.97 2.21
C GLY A 31 6.56 16.87 0.88
N VAL A 32 6.61 15.67 0.31
CA VAL A 32 7.23 15.40 -1.01
C VAL A 32 6.54 16.21 -2.11
N THR A 33 5.21 16.37 -2.05
CA THR A 33 4.46 17.16 -3.03
C THR A 33 4.78 18.65 -2.97
N TYR A 34 5.21 19.19 -1.82
CA TYR A 34 5.54 20.61 -1.69
C TYR A 34 6.92 20.98 -2.23
N ILE A 35 7.80 20.01 -2.49
CA ILE A 35 9.14 20.27 -3.02
C ILE A 35 9.10 20.08 -4.55
N PRO A 36 9.12 21.14 -5.36
CA PRO A 36 8.89 21.05 -6.81
C PRO A 36 9.91 20.18 -7.55
N VAL A 37 11.16 20.09 -7.06
CA VAL A 37 12.20 19.20 -7.66
C VAL A 37 11.91 17.71 -7.43
N ILE A 38 11.09 17.40 -6.41
CA ILE A 38 10.78 16.03 -5.99
C ILE A 38 9.33 15.65 -6.32
N GLY A 39 8.42 16.63 -6.41
CA GLY A 39 7.00 16.42 -6.70
C GLY A 39 6.72 15.76 -8.04
N ASP A 40 7.58 16.00 -9.04
CA ASP A 40 7.47 15.37 -10.37
C ASP A 40 7.92 13.89 -10.36
N ASN A 41 8.64 13.45 -9.31
CA ASN A 41 9.09 12.06 -9.18
C ASN A 41 7.98 11.17 -8.64
N ILE A 42 7.07 10.77 -9.53
CA ILE A 42 5.96 9.85 -9.24
C ILE A 42 6.44 8.54 -8.57
N TRP A 43 7.66 8.09 -8.89
CA TRP A 43 8.30 6.93 -8.30
C TRP A 43 8.53 7.07 -6.80
N LEU A 44 8.88 8.26 -6.32
CA LEU A 44 9.10 8.50 -4.89
C LEU A 44 7.78 8.47 -4.12
N GLY A 45 6.75 9.13 -4.65
CA GLY A 45 5.40 9.11 -4.07
C GLY A 45 4.83 7.69 -4.02
N LEU A 46 4.99 6.92 -5.10
CA LEU A 46 4.54 5.53 -5.18
C LEU A 46 5.34 4.63 -4.22
N GLY A 47 6.65 4.84 -4.07
CA GLY A 47 7.49 4.10 -3.12
C GLY A 47 7.06 4.31 -1.67
N ILE A 48 6.83 5.56 -1.25
CA ILE A 48 6.34 5.85 0.11
C ILE A 48 4.92 5.30 0.30
N ALA A 49 4.07 5.37 -0.74
CA ALA A 49 2.73 4.79 -0.70
C ALA A 49 2.73 3.26 -0.58
N ALA A 50 3.66 2.57 -1.25
CA ALA A 50 3.84 1.12 -1.12
C ALA A 50 4.37 0.73 0.27
N PHE A 51 5.26 1.53 0.85
CA PHE A 51 5.79 1.31 2.19
C PHE A 51 4.70 1.43 3.26
N LYS A 52 3.87 2.48 3.24
CA LYS A 52 2.74 2.61 4.18
C LYS A 52 1.74 1.45 4.03
N ALA A 53 1.46 1.01 2.81
CA ALA A 53 0.52 -0.08 2.55
C ALA A 53 1.04 -1.42 3.10
N SER A 54 2.35 -1.67 2.94
CA SER A 54 3.02 -2.84 3.51
C SER A 54 2.95 -2.85 5.05
N LEU A 55 3.15 -1.71 5.69
CA LEU A 55 3.01 -1.55 7.15
C LEU A 55 1.58 -1.84 7.63
N VAL A 56 0.56 -1.36 6.90
CA VAL A 56 -0.85 -1.68 7.19
C VAL A 56 -1.11 -3.18 7.06
N ALA A 57 -0.70 -3.79 5.94
CA ALA A 57 -0.94 -5.20 5.68
C ALA A 57 -0.24 -6.08 6.73
N TYR A 58 1.02 -5.78 7.07
CA TYR A 58 1.78 -6.63 7.98
C TYR A 58 1.31 -6.54 9.44
N ILE A 59 0.91 -5.35 9.91
CA ILE A 59 0.60 -5.11 11.33
C ILE A 59 -0.90 -5.04 11.61
N PHE A 60 -1.66 -4.22 10.87
CA PHE A 60 -3.08 -4.01 11.15
C PHE A 60 -3.96 -5.14 10.63
N MET A 61 -3.60 -5.73 9.49
CA MET A 61 -4.29 -6.91 8.98
C MET A 61 -3.80 -8.23 9.60
N HIS A 62 -2.93 -8.17 10.62
CA HIS A 62 -2.44 -9.34 11.36
C HIS A 62 -1.78 -10.44 10.50
N LEU A 63 -1.36 -10.11 9.26
CA LEU A 63 -0.82 -11.11 8.32
C LEU A 63 0.33 -11.92 8.95
N ASN A 64 1.17 -11.28 9.77
CA ASN A 64 2.37 -11.90 10.35
C ASN A 64 2.13 -13.22 11.12
N HIS A 65 0.91 -13.50 11.58
CA HIS A 65 0.59 -14.75 12.28
C HIS A 65 -0.51 -15.57 11.58
N GLU A 66 -0.87 -15.22 10.35
CA GLU A 66 -1.94 -15.87 9.61
C GLU A 66 -1.47 -16.99 8.67
N LYS A 67 -2.45 -17.78 8.21
CA LYS A 67 -2.26 -18.94 7.34
C LYS A 67 -1.55 -18.53 6.04
N SER A 68 -0.58 -19.35 5.61
CA SER A 68 0.19 -19.15 4.35
C SER A 68 -0.69 -18.95 3.10
N ILE A 69 -1.93 -19.44 3.10
CA ILE A 69 -2.91 -19.22 2.00
C ILE A 69 -3.22 -17.74 1.80
N ILE A 70 -3.33 -16.96 2.88
CA ILE A 70 -3.78 -15.56 2.82
C ILE A 70 -2.72 -14.69 2.14
N TYR A 71 -1.44 -14.96 2.41
CA TYR A 71 -0.33 -14.36 1.67
C TYR A 71 -0.38 -14.64 0.16
N LYS A 72 -0.69 -15.88 -0.23
CA LYS A 72 -0.79 -16.26 -1.64
C LYS A 72 -1.94 -15.53 -2.33
N VAL A 73 -3.12 -15.50 -1.71
CA VAL A 73 -4.29 -14.80 -2.25
C VAL A 73 -4.02 -13.30 -2.37
N LEU A 74 -3.40 -12.69 -1.36
CA LEU A 74 -3.06 -11.27 -1.40
C LEU A 74 -2.04 -10.98 -2.53
N LEU A 75 -1.02 -11.82 -2.70
CA LEU A 75 -0.07 -11.70 -3.81
C LEU A 75 -0.76 -11.85 -5.17
N TYR A 76 -1.65 -12.82 -5.35
CA TYR A 76 -2.43 -12.99 -6.57
C TYR A 76 -3.32 -11.77 -6.87
N SER A 77 -3.94 -11.18 -5.83
CA SER A 77 -4.77 -9.99 -5.99
C SER A 77 -3.97 -8.77 -6.47
N VAL A 78 -2.78 -8.55 -5.89
CA VAL A 78 -1.88 -7.45 -6.29
C VAL A 78 -1.35 -7.68 -7.71
N PHE A 79 -0.95 -8.91 -8.03
CA PHE A 79 -0.52 -9.29 -9.37
C PHE A 79 -1.62 -8.99 -10.42
N PHE A 80 -2.85 -9.41 -10.14
CA PHE A 80 -3.97 -9.18 -11.03
C PHE A 80 -4.30 -7.68 -11.16
N ALA A 81 -4.25 -6.92 -10.07
CA ALA A 81 -4.44 -5.47 -10.10
C ALA A 81 -3.39 -4.78 -10.99
N ILE A 82 -2.11 -5.15 -10.88
CA ILE A 82 -1.04 -4.60 -11.72
C ILE A 82 -1.25 -5.00 -13.18
N ALA A 83 -1.63 -6.26 -13.45
CA ALA A 83 -1.91 -6.74 -14.80
C ALA A 83 -3.07 -5.97 -15.44
N LEU A 84 -4.14 -5.70 -14.70
CA LEU A 84 -5.27 -4.89 -15.18
C LEU A 84 -4.87 -3.44 -15.42
N LEU A 85 -4.13 -2.80 -14.50
CA LEU A 85 -3.62 -1.43 -14.70
C LEU A 85 -2.74 -1.36 -15.96
N PHE A 86 -1.87 -2.34 -16.17
CA PHE A 86 -1.03 -2.43 -17.36
C PHE A 86 -1.86 -2.61 -18.63
N LEU A 87 -2.89 -3.47 -18.60
CA LEU A 87 -3.81 -3.64 -19.72
C LEU A 87 -4.58 -2.35 -20.06
N THR A 88 -5.03 -1.61 -19.04
CA THR A 88 -5.69 -0.30 -19.25
C THR A 88 -4.73 0.72 -19.88
N LEU A 89 -3.46 0.75 -19.46
CA LEU A 89 -2.45 1.63 -20.06
C LEU A 89 -2.17 1.25 -21.53
N LEU A 90 -2.11 -0.05 -21.83
CA LEU A 90 -1.95 -0.52 -23.20
C LEU A 90 -3.14 -0.14 -24.08
N ALA A 91 -4.37 -0.29 -23.55
CA ALA A 91 -5.59 0.10 -24.25
C ALA A 91 -5.66 1.61 -24.54
N LEU A 92 -5.13 2.46 -23.64
CA LEU A 92 -5.03 3.91 -23.88
C LEU A 92 -4.00 4.28 -24.95
N TYR A 93 -2.97 3.46 -25.14
CA TYR A 93 -1.92 3.68 -26.13
C TYR A 93 -2.23 2.99 -27.47
N ASP A 94 -3.37 2.30 -27.57
CA ASP A 94 -3.77 1.60 -28.80
C ASP A 94 -4.01 2.64 -29.92
N PRO A 95 -3.22 2.61 -31.02
CA PRO A 95 -3.36 3.55 -32.12
C PRO A 95 -4.60 3.27 -33.00
N ILE A 96 -5.35 2.20 -32.73
CA ILE A 96 -6.52 1.82 -33.51
C ILE A 96 -7.73 2.67 -33.10
N ILE A 97 -8.10 3.64 -33.94
CA ILE A 97 -9.34 4.41 -33.79
C ILE A 97 -10.51 3.52 -34.23
N SER A 98 -11.35 3.12 -33.28
CA SER A 98 -12.59 2.40 -33.59
C SER A 98 -13.64 3.33 -34.22
N GLU A 99 -14.39 2.84 -35.21
CA GLU A 99 -15.47 3.60 -35.89
C GLU A 99 -16.61 4.04 -34.96
N PHE A 100 -16.62 3.58 -33.71
CA PHE A 100 -17.61 3.94 -32.69
C PHE A 100 -17.41 5.36 -32.11
N ASN A 101 -16.27 6.01 -32.35
CA ASN A 101 -15.97 7.39 -31.91
C ASN A 101 -16.09 8.43 -33.04
N ARG A 102 -17.19 8.38 -33.80
CA ARG A 102 -17.63 9.43 -34.73
C ARG A 102 -19.04 9.89 -34.39
#